data_AF-A0A7C6BNJ0-F1
#
_entry.id   AF-A0A7C6BNJ0-F1
#
_cell.length_a   1.000
_cell.length_b   1.000
_cell.length_c   1.000
_cell.angle_alpha   90.00
_cell.angle_beta   90.00
_cell.angle_gamma   90.00
#
_symmetry.space_group_name_H-M   'P 1'
#
loop_
_entity.id
_entity.type
_entity.pdbx_description
1 polymer ?
#
loop_
_entity_poly.entity_id
_entity_poly.type
_entity_poly.pdbx_seq_one_letter_code
_entity_poly.pdbx_strand_id
1 'polypeptide(L)'
;MNLTPLMKAAMIAVRDCMGAQPGENALVVTDTGKLAIAESFLYAFHSLGIDATLIVMTPRDHHAQEPPPEVRAAMLSSAVALLITTKSLT
;
A
#
# COMPACT_ATOMS: atom_id res chain seq x y z
N MET A 1 13.63 15.75 -4.63
CA MET A 1 12.35 15.57 -3.92
C MET A 1 12.61 15.68 -2.43
N ASN A 2 11.97 16.62 -1.73
CA ASN A 2 12.09 16.69 -0.26
C ASN A 2 11.40 15.46 0.33
N LEU A 3 12.18 14.54 0.89
CA LEU A 3 11.69 13.38 1.61
C LEU A 3 10.97 13.85 2.86
N THR A 4 9.64 13.81 2.88
CA THR A 4 8.88 14.03 4.12
C THR A 4 9.24 12.93 5.13
N PRO A 5 9.05 13.13 6.45
CA PRO A 5 9.31 12.09 7.44
C PRO A 5 8.60 10.75 7.12
N LEU A 6 7.40 10.82 6.53
CA LEU A 6 6.64 9.66 6.06
C LEU A 6 7.37 8.91 4.94
N MET A 7 7.89 9.61 3.94
CA MET A 7 8.64 8.97 2.85
C MET A 7 9.89 8.26 3.35
N LYS A 8 10.60 8.81 4.34
CA LYS A 8 11.78 8.15 4.91
C LYS A 8 11.41 6.81 5.56
N ALA A 9 10.33 6.78 6.35
CA ALA A 9 9.85 5.56 6.98
C ALA A 9 9.33 4.56 5.93
N ALA A 10 8.59 5.03 4.92
CA ALA A 10 8.09 4.20 3.83
C ALA A 10 9.23 3.55 3.02
N MET A 11 10.28 4.29 2.70
CA MET A 11 11.48 3.76 2.02
C MET A 11 12.13 2.62 2.80
N ILE A 12 12.27 2.77 4.12
CA ILE A 12 12.80 1.71 4.99
C ILE A 12 11.88 0.49 4.95
N ALA A 13 10.57 0.69 5.11
CA ALA A 13 9.62 -0.43 5.12
C ALA A 13 9.59 -1.20 3.79
N VAL A 14 9.57 -0.50 2.65
CA VAL A 14 9.57 -1.15 1.33
C VAL A 14 10.89 -1.87 1.07
N ARG A 15 12.03 -1.20 1.29
CA ARG A 15 13.36 -1.75 0.99
C ARG A 15 13.79 -2.85 1.96
N ASP A 16 13.57 -2.64 3.26
CA ASP A 16 14.18 -3.44 4.33
C ASP A 16 13.20 -4.44 4.96
N CYS A 17 11.89 -4.21 4.89
CA CYS A 17 10.90 -5.07 5.57
C CYS A 17 10.06 -5.94 4.63
N MET A 18 9.73 -5.44 3.44
CA MET A 18 8.77 -6.12 2.54
C MET A 18 9.41 -7.13 1.61
N GLY A 19 10.72 -7.05 1.38
CA GLY A 19 11.42 -7.93 0.43
C GLY A 19 10.97 -7.78 -1.01
N ALA A 20 10.25 -6.70 -1.34
CA ALA A 20 9.75 -6.43 -2.69
C ALA A 20 10.93 -6.23 -3.67
N GLN A 21 10.84 -6.85 -4.84
CA GLN A 21 11.89 -6.87 -5.83
C GLN A 21 11.54 -6.03 -7.06
N PRO A 22 12.55 -5.42 -7.74
CA PRO A 22 12.35 -4.82 -9.05
C PRO A 22 11.72 -5.83 -10.03
N GLY A 23 10.69 -5.41 -10.76
CA GLY A 23 9.94 -6.26 -11.70
C GLY A 23 8.68 -6.92 -11.14
N GLU A 24 8.44 -6.86 -9.83
CA GLU A 24 7.17 -7.23 -9.22
C GLU A 24 6.13 -6.11 -9.37
N ASN A 25 4.85 -6.47 -9.42
CA ASN A 25 3.74 -5.53 -9.28
C ASN A 25 3.35 -5.42 -7.80
N ALA A 26 3.28 -4.19 -7.30
CA ALA A 26 2.85 -3.89 -5.94
C ALA A 26 1.48 -3.21 -5.93
N LEU A 27 0.70 -3.47 -4.90
CA LEU A 27 -0.57 -2.83 -4.64
C LEU A 27 -0.56 -2.20 -3.25
N VAL A 28 -0.85 -0.91 -3.20
CA VAL A 28 -1.16 -0.20 -1.96
C VAL A 28 -2.68 -0.07 -1.87
N VAL A 29 -3.28 -0.69 -0.86
CA VAL A 29 -4.70 -0.53 -0.53
C VAL A 29 -4.81 0.42 0.65
N THR A 30 -5.63 1.46 0.52
CA THR A 30 -5.89 2.39 1.60
C THR A 30 -7.36 2.74 1.70
N ASP A 31 -7.71 3.46 2.74
CA ASP A 31 -9.00 4.13 2.86
C ASP A 31 -8.82 5.63 3.02
N THR A 32 -9.94 6.36 3.01
CA THR A 32 -9.95 7.82 3.09
C THR A 32 -9.29 8.38 4.36
N GLY A 33 -9.04 7.56 5.40
CA GLY A 33 -8.40 7.98 6.64
C GLY A 33 -6.87 7.87 6.65
N LYS A 34 -6.26 7.27 5.62
CA LYS A 34 -4.81 6.96 5.61
C LYS A 34 -4.07 7.38 4.34
N LEU A 35 -4.70 8.19 3.48
CA LEU A 35 -4.18 8.55 2.16
C LEU A 35 -2.74 9.09 2.16
N ALA A 36 -2.41 10.05 3.03
CA ALA A 36 -1.07 10.63 3.07
C ALA A 36 0.04 9.61 3.39
N ILE A 37 -0.28 8.60 4.20
CA ILE A 37 0.66 7.49 4.48
C ILE A 37 0.76 6.60 3.25
N ALA A 38 -0.37 6.26 2.63
CA ALA A 38 -0.41 5.42 1.45
C ALA A 38 0.36 6.02 0.26
N GLU A 39 0.21 7.31 -0.01
CA GLU A 39 0.97 8.03 -1.03
C GLU A 39 2.48 7.97 -0.75
N SER A 40 2.90 8.07 0.51
CA SER A 40 4.31 7.96 0.87
C SER A 40 4.91 6.60 0.53
N PHE A 41 4.13 5.52 0.65
CA PHE A 41 4.53 4.17 0.24
C PHE A 41 4.49 3.98 -1.27
N LEU A 42 3.48 4.53 -1.95
CA LEU A 42 3.42 4.53 -3.41
C LEU A 42 4.69 5.16 -4.01
N TYR A 43 5.08 6.34 -3.52
CA TYR A 43 6.31 7.00 -3.97
C TYR A 43 7.57 6.22 -3.59
N ALA A 44 7.60 5.53 -2.46
CA ALA A 44 8.73 4.69 -2.06
C ALA A 44 8.92 3.49 -3.00
N PHE A 45 7.84 2.79 -3.36
CA PHE A 45 7.88 1.71 -4.36
C PHE A 45 8.42 2.22 -5.70
N HIS A 46 7.87 3.31 -6.23
CA HIS A 46 8.34 3.87 -7.50
C HIS A 46 9.80 4.36 -7.44
N SER A 47 10.24 4.90 -6.31
CA SER A 47 11.64 5.32 -6.12
C SER A 47 12.63 4.14 -6.16
N LEU A 48 12.13 2.92 -5.93
CA LEU A 48 12.90 1.68 -6.01
C LEU A 48 12.69 0.94 -7.35
N GLY A 49 11.98 1.55 -8.30
CA GLY A 49 11.71 0.95 -9.62
C GLY A 49 10.66 -0.16 -9.60
N ILE A 50 9.81 -0.21 -8.57
CA ILE A 50 8.72 -1.17 -8.45
C ILE A 50 7.44 -0.52 -9.00
N ASP A 51 6.72 -1.24 -9.86
CA ASP A 51 5.45 -0.78 -10.43
C ASP A 51 4.34 -0.96 -9.40
N ALA A 52 3.90 0.15 -8.79
CA ALA A 52 2.94 0.16 -7.71
C ALA A 52 1.64 0.86 -8.12
N THR A 53 0.50 0.26 -7.75
CA THR A 53 -0.84 0.85 -7.91
C THR A 53 -1.42 1.23 -6.54
N LEU A 54 -2.13 2.36 -6.46
CA LEU A 54 -2.87 2.77 -5.26
C LEU A 54 -4.38 2.61 -5.48
N ILE A 55 -5.05 1.89 -4.57
CA ILE A 55 -6.51 1.81 -4.49
C ILE A 55 -6.98 2.46 -3.20
N VAL A 56 -7.94 3.37 -3.31
CA VAL A 56 -8.63 4.00 -2.18
C VAL A 56 -10.05 3.46 -2.09
N MET A 57 -10.41 2.88 -0.95
CA MET A 57 -11.77 2.39 -0.68
C MET A 57 -12.43 3.11 0.49
N THR A 58 -13.73 2.93 0.65
CA THR A 58 -14.42 3.34 1.90
C THR A 58 -13.85 2.57 3.09
N PRO A 59 -13.60 3.22 4.24
CA PRO A 59 -13.22 2.53 5.47
C PRO A 59 -14.16 1.36 5.80
N ARG A 60 -13.61 0.28 6.34
CA ARG A 60 -14.41 -0.83 6.88
C ARG A 60 -14.98 -0.44 8.25
N ASP A 61 -16.13 -1.02 8.62
CA ASP A 61 -16.83 -0.71 9.87
C ASP A 61 -16.09 -1.31 11.08
N HIS A 62 -15.50 -2.48 10.91
CA HIS A 62 -14.76 -3.19 11.94
C HIS A 62 -13.48 -3.87 11.41
N HIS A 63 -12.63 -4.31 12.34
CA HIS A 63 -11.44 -5.09 12.04
C HIS A 63 -11.81 -6.47 11.47
N ALA A 64 -10.96 -7.02 10.62
CA ALA A 64 -11.16 -8.30 9.94
C ALA A 64 -12.41 -8.35 9.04
N GLN A 65 -12.92 -7.18 8.63
CA GLN A 65 -13.90 -7.11 7.56
C GLN A 65 -13.19 -7.21 6.22
N GLU A 66 -13.80 -7.96 5.32
CA GLU A 66 -13.33 -8.14 3.96
C GLU A 66 -13.41 -6.85 3.13
N PRO A 67 -12.46 -6.61 2.21
CA PRO A 67 -12.53 -5.47 1.31
C PRO A 67 -13.62 -5.68 0.23
N PRO A 68 -14.01 -4.61 -0.51
CA PRO A 68 -14.87 -4.73 -1.67
C PRO A 68 -14.34 -5.74 -2.70
N PRO A 69 -15.22 -6.41 -3.48
CA PRO A 69 -14.82 -7.45 -4.43
C PRO A 69 -13.72 -7.02 -5.40
N GLU A 70 -13.77 -5.79 -5.91
CA GLU A 70 -12.80 -5.22 -6.83
C GLU A 70 -11.41 -5.03 -6.18
N VAL A 71 -11.39 -4.66 -4.90
CA VAL A 71 -10.14 -4.51 -4.13
C VAL A 71 -9.54 -5.88 -3.83
N ARG A 72 -10.38 -6.86 -3.45
CA ARG A 72 -9.96 -8.25 -3.23
C ARG A 72 -9.35 -8.84 -4.50
N ALA A 73 -9.98 -8.63 -5.65
CA ALA A 73 -9.48 -9.12 -6.93
C ALA A 73 -8.10 -8.53 -7.28
N ALA A 74 -7.91 -7.23 -7.03
CA ALA A 74 -6.62 -6.58 -7.20
C ALA A 74 -5.56 -7.15 -6.25
N MET A 75 -5.90 -7.36 -4.97
CA MET A 75 -5.00 -7.97 -3.99
C MET A 75 -4.52 -9.35 -4.44
N LEU A 76 -5.42 -10.20 -4.93
CA LEU A 76 -5.08 -11.55 -5.42
C LEU A 76 -4.22 -11.55 -6.70
N SER A 77 -4.23 -10.45 -7.46
CA SER A 77 -3.48 -10.31 -8.73
C SER A 77 -2.12 -9.65 -8.55
N SER A 78 -1.76 -9.26 -7.33
CA SER A 78 -0.54 -8.51 -7.01
C SER A 78 0.49 -9.40 -6.34
N ALA A 79 1.77 -9.29 -6.72
CA ALA A 79 2.86 -10.01 -6.05
C ALA A 79 3.06 -9.51 -4.62
N VAL A 80 2.89 -8.19 -4.40
CA VAL A 80 2.94 -7.56 -3.08
C VAL A 80 1.68 -6.75 -2.86
N ALA A 81 0.99 -6.97 -1.73
CA ALA A 81 -0.16 -6.16 -1.31
C ALA A 81 0.09 -5.55 0.07
N LEU A 82 0.11 -4.22 0.13
CA LEU A 82 0.31 -3.44 1.34
C LEU A 82 -1.01 -2.76 1.74
N LEU A 83 -1.53 -3.14 2.91
CA LEU A 83 -2.83 -2.69 3.41
C LEU A 83 -2.65 -1.59 4.46
N ILE A 84 -2.85 -0.34 4.05
CA ILE A 84 -2.72 0.86 4.90
C ILE A 84 -4.12 1.42 5.15
N THR A 85 -4.86 0.77 6.03
CA THR A 85 -6.26 1.09 6.31
C THR A 85 -6.47 1.48 7.78
N THR A 86 -7.55 2.19 8.08
CA THR A 86 -7.98 2.51 9.45
C THR A 86 -8.37 1.27 10.25
N LYS A 87 -8.95 0.26 9.58
CA LYS A 87 -9.30 -1.05 10.14
C LYS A 87 -8.56 -2.14 9.37
N SER A 88 -8.02 -3.11 10.09
CA SER A 88 -7.37 -4.28 9.48
C SER A 88 -8.38 -5.06 8.64
N LEU A 89 -7.92 -5.57 7.50
CA LEU A 89 -8.68 -6.45 6.64
C LEU A 89 -8.35 -7.92 6.97
N THR A 90 -9.17 -8.84 6.49
CA THR A 90 -8.87 -10.28 6.49
C THR A 90 -8.79 -10.81 5.07
#